data_AF-A0A950KL86-F1
#
_entry.id   AF-A0A950KL86-F1
#
_cell.length_a   1.000
_cell.length_b   1.000
_cell.length_c   1.000
_cell.angle_alpha   90.00
_cell.angle_beta   90.00
_cell.angle_gamma   90.00
#
_symmetry.space_group_name_H-M   'P 1'
#
loop_
_entity.id
_entity.type
_entity.pdbx_description
1 polymer ?
#
loop_
_entity_poly.entity_id
_entity_poly.type
_entity_poly.pdbx_seq_one_letter_code
_entity_poly.pdbx_strand_id
1 'polypeptide(L)'
;MKFVDEFRDAQLGRVVAGQILAAADPGRHYKVMEVCGGHTHSIYKYGIDDLLPEAVELVHGPGCPVCVIPMGRVDDGIAVARQEGVIFTCFGDMLRVPGSELTLLDAKAQGADVRMVYSPLDALRLARSNPRREVVFFAIGFETTAPSTALTLKRAKAEGVLNFSCICNHVTIVPPLRALLESPDLRLDGFIGPGHVCTVVGARPFEFIPVDYARPLVISGFEPLDILHSILMILRQL
;
A
#
# COMPACT_ATOMS: atom_id res chain seq x y z
N MET A 1 0.51 22.39 -4.77
CA MET A 1 -0.16 21.85 -3.58
C MET A 1 0.44 22.58 -2.38
N LYS A 2 -0.36 23.16 -1.50
CA LYS A 2 0.14 23.97 -0.37
C LYS A 2 1.00 23.09 0.53
N PHE A 3 2.12 23.61 1.05
CA PHE A 3 3.06 22.92 1.94
C PHE A 3 4.02 21.89 1.30
N VAL A 4 3.94 21.61 0.00
CA VAL A 4 4.85 20.61 -0.61
C VAL A 4 6.30 21.09 -0.70
N ASP A 5 6.51 22.38 -0.97
CA ASP A 5 7.86 22.92 -1.14
C ASP A 5 8.57 23.02 0.22
N GLU A 6 7.83 23.39 1.27
CA GLU A 6 8.31 23.48 2.64
C GLU A 6 8.72 22.12 3.21
N PHE A 7 7.94 21.06 2.92
CA PHE A 7 8.25 19.69 3.34
C PHE A 7 9.30 18.98 2.45
N ARG A 8 9.80 19.67 1.41
CA ARG A 8 10.89 19.22 0.52
C ARG A 8 12.17 20.06 0.67
N ASP A 9 12.23 20.94 1.65
CA ASP A 9 13.38 21.81 1.86
C ASP A 9 14.64 21.00 2.24
N ALA A 10 15.65 21.08 1.38
CA ALA A 10 16.89 20.33 1.55
C ALA A 10 17.76 20.83 2.71
N GLN A 11 17.71 22.12 3.06
CA GLN A 11 18.44 22.65 4.20
C GLN A 11 17.85 22.12 5.50
N LEU A 12 16.53 22.15 5.63
CA LEU A 12 15.83 21.54 6.76
C LEU A 12 16.10 20.04 6.82
N GLY A 13 16.11 19.34 5.67
CA GLY A 13 16.43 17.91 5.63
C GLY A 13 17.78 17.57 6.25
N ARG A 14 18.82 18.34 5.91
CA ARG A 14 20.17 18.19 6.50
C ARG A 14 20.19 18.51 7.99
N VAL A 15 19.44 19.51 8.44
CA VAL A 15 19.31 19.85 9.87
C VAL A 15 18.69 18.68 10.63
N VAL A 16 17.62 18.08 10.12
CA VAL A 16 16.96 16.94 10.76
C VAL A 16 17.86 15.71 10.75
N ALA A 17 18.57 15.44 9.65
CA ALA A 17 19.57 14.36 9.59
C ALA A 17 20.67 14.52 10.66
N GLY A 18 21.18 15.75 10.85
CA GLY A 18 22.11 16.03 11.94
C GLY A 18 21.53 15.78 13.34
N GLN A 19 20.23 16.02 13.53
CA GLN A 19 19.53 15.70 14.78
C GLN A 19 19.34 14.19 14.97
N ILE A 20 19.11 13.43 13.89
CA ILE A 20 19.04 11.95 13.93
C ILE A 20 20.39 11.39 14.35
N LEU A 21 21.49 11.87 13.75
CA LEU A 21 22.84 11.47 14.14
C LEU A 21 23.11 11.76 15.62
N ALA A 22 22.72 12.93 16.13
CA ALA A 22 22.90 13.29 17.53
C ALA A 22 22.01 12.49 18.50
N ALA A 23 20.89 11.95 18.03
CA ALA A 23 19.96 11.14 18.82
C ALA A 23 20.34 9.65 18.85
N ALA A 24 21.19 9.20 17.93
CA ALA A 24 21.61 7.79 17.87
C ALA A 24 22.67 7.48 18.93
N ASP A 25 22.37 6.54 19.83
CA ASP A 25 23.35 6.00 20.79
C ASP A 25 24.59 5.40 20.09
N PRO A 26 25.81 5.72 20.54
CA PRO A 26 27.03 5.11 20.01
C PRO A 26 27.03 3.58 20.15
N GLY A 27 27.24 2.88 19.03
CA GLY A 27 27.35 1.41 19.00
C GLY A 27 26.02 0.65 18.99
N ARG A 28 24.88 1.35 18.98
CA ARG A 28 23.55 0.75 18.80
C ARG A 28 23.13 0.82 17.34
N HIS A 29 22.55 -0.27 16.83
CA HIS A 29 21.88 -0.30 15.53
C HIS A 29 20.36 -0.26 15.71
N TYR A 30 19.68 0.52 14.88
CA TYR A 30 18.25 0.74 14.90
C TYR A 30 17.64 0.21 13.61
N LYS A 31 16.60 -0.63 13.72
CA LYS A 31 15.82 -1.09 12.57
C LYS A 31 14.45 -0.44 12.59
N VAL A 32 14.21 0.49 11.67
CA VAL A 32 12.94 1.22 11.55
C VAL A 32 12.21 0.74 10.30
N MET A 33 11.00 0.22 10.46
CA MET A 33 10.22 -0.30 9.34
C MET A 33 9.17 0.69 8.85
N GLU A 34 9.14 0.98 7.55
CA GLU A 34 7.99 1.59 6.91
C GLU A 34 7.07 0.52 6.32
N VAL A 35 5.76 0.80 6.25
CA VAL A 35 4.74 -0.20 5.85
C VAL A 35 3.83 0.34 4.75
N CYS A 36 4.38 1.19 3.87
CA CYS A 36 3.65 1.83 2.79
C CYS A 36 4.55 2.02 1.55
N GLY A 37 4.16 1.45 0.41
CA GLY A 37 4.90 1.62 -0.85
C GLY A 37 5.14 3.09 -1.25
N GLY A 38 4.28 4.02 -0.81
CA GLY A 38 4.50 5.46 -0.98
C GLY A 38 5.69 5.99 -0.18
N HIS A 39 5.90 5.51 1.04
CA HIS A 39 7.11 5.82 1.83
C HIS A 39 8.34 5.20 1.21
N THR A 40 8.28 3.93 0.80
CA THR A 40 9.36 3.28 0.03
C THR A 40 9.75 4.12 -1.18
N HIS A 41 8.78 4.56 -1.97
CA HIS A 41 9.03 5.38 -3.15
C HIS A 41 9.71 6.71 -2.78
N SER A 42 9.26 7.39 -1.73
CA SER A 42 9.86 8.64 -1.29
C SER A 42 11.28 8.46 -0.74
N ILE A 43 11.54 7.40 0.02
CA ILE A 43 12.87 7.05 0.52
C ILE A 43 13.86 6.95 -0.64
N TYR A 44 13.54 6.15 -1.65
CA TYR A 44 14.42 5.98 -2.82
C TYR A 44 14.49 7.24 -3.70
N LYS A 45 13.36 7.89 -3.96
CA LYS A 45 13.30 9.07 -4.84
C LYS A 45 14.14 10.22 -4.32
N TYR A 46 14.18 10.41 -3.00
CA TYR A 46 14.88 11.52 -2.35
C TYR A 46 16.20 11.12 -1.70
N GLY A 47 16.62 9.84 -1.81
CA GLY A 47 17.87 9.35 -1.22
C GLY A 47 17.89 9.51 0.30
N ILE A 48 16.78 9.22 0.99
CA ILE A 48 16.68 9.42 2.44
C ILE A 48 17.68 8.53 3.17
N ASP A 49 17.91 7.30 2.70
CA ASP A 49 18.90 6.39 3.28
C ASP A 49 20.31 7.00 3.30
N ASP A 50 20.69 7.75 2.27
CA ASP A 50 22.01 8.39 2.16
C ASP A 50 22.19 9.55 3.18
N LEU A 51 21.10 10.02 3.78
CA LEU A 51 21.12 11.07 4.81
C LEU A 51 21.17 10.51 6.23
N LEU A 52 20.93 9.21 6.40
CA LEU A 52 20.89 8.58 7.71
C LEU A 52 22.29 8.11 8.15
N PRO A 53 22.59 8.11 9.46
CA PRO A 53 23.80 7.47 9.95
C PRO A 53 23.74 5.96 9.72
N GLU A 54 24.90 5.31 9.54
CA GLU A 54 25.00 3.83 9.36
C GLU A 54 24.33 3.02 10.48
N ALA A 55 24.14 3.63 11.66
CA ALA A 55 23.42 3.05 12.78
C ALA A 55 21.92 2.86 12.53
N VAL A 56 21.30 3.61 11.60
CA VAL A 56 19.85 3.56 11.34
C VAL A 56 19.60 2.84 10.01
N GLU A 57 19.00 1.66 10.10
CA GLU A 57 18.58 0.84 8.96
C GLU A 57 17.08 1.02 8.73
N LEU A 58 16.70 1.41 7.50
CA LEU A 58 15.31 1.37 7.06
C LEU A 58 14.96 -0.01 6.52
N VAL A 59 13.87 -0.57 7.04
CA VAL A 59 13.32 -1.86 6.62
C VAL A 59 12.02 -1.62 5.84
N HIS A 60 11.90 -2.21 4.66
CA HIS A 60 10.71 -2.08 3.82
C HIS A 60 9.72 -3.20 4.10
N GLY A 61 8.61 -2.85 4.74
CA GLY A 61 7.55 -3.78 5.11
C GLY A 61 6.60 -4.13 3.95
N PRO A 62 5.55 -4.92 4.22
CA PRO A 62 4.56 -5.36 3.24
C PRO A 62 3.56 -4.24 2.88
N GLY A 63 4.07 -3.10 2.41
CA GLY A 63 3.29 -1.90 2.07
C GLY A 63 2.68 -1.89 0.66
N CYS A 64 2.75 -3.01 -0.07
CA CYS A 64 2.26 -3.15 -1.43
C CYS A 64 1.18 -4.25 -1.51
N PRO A 65 -0.11 -3.90 -1.66
CA PRO A 65 -1.20 -4.89 -1.64
C PRO A 65 -1.14 -5.85 -2.84
N VAL A 66 -0.66 -5.35 -3.98
CA VAL A 66 -0.41 -6.11 -5.22
C VAL A 66 0.71 -7.14 -5.04
N CYS A 67 1.72 -6.82 -4.24
CA CYS A 67 2.88 -7.68 -4.04
C CYS A 67 2.59 -8.84 -3.05
N VAL A 68 1.57 -8.67 -2.19
CA VAL A 68 1.20 -9.66 -1.17
C VAL A 68 -0.05 -10.46 -1.51
N ILE A 69 -0.61 -10.29 -2.72
CA ILE A 69 -1.76 -11.07 -3.16
C ILE A 69 -1.35 -12.54 -3.36
N PRO A 70 -2.10 -13.51 -2.82
CA PRO A 70 -1.82 -14.92 -3.08
C PRO A 70 -1.98 -15.26 -4.57
N MET A 71 -1.07 -16.05 -5.13
CA MET A 71 -1.14 -16.49 -6.54
C MET A 71 -2.49 -17.11 -6.90
N GLY A 72 -3.08 -17.91 -6.01
CA GLY A 72 -4.40 -18.51 -6.24
C GLY A 72 -5.53 -17.47 -6.46
N ARG A 73 -5.43 -16.26 -5.89
CA ARG A 73 -6.40 -15.18 -6.17
C ARG A 73 -6.21 -14.58 -7.56
N VAL A 74 -4.98 -14.57 -8.05
CA VAL A 74 -4.68 -14.18 -9.44
C VAL A 74 -5.23 -15.24 -10.39
N ASP A 75 -5.08 -16.52 -10.05
CA ASP A 75 -5.64 -17.64 -10.82
C ASP A 75 -7.17 -17.57 -10.88
N ASP A 76 -7.85 -17.29 -9.76
CA ASP A 76 -9.30 -17.05 -9.73
C ASP A 76 -9.68 -15.91 -10.71
N GLY A 77 -8.91 -14.83 -10.72
CA GLY A 77 -9.11 -13.70 -11.63
C GLY A 77 -8.94 -14.08 -13.10
N ILE A 78 -7.89 -14.84 -13.42
CA ILE A 78 -7.62 -15.34 -14.77
C ILE A 78 -8.74 -16.29 -15.24
N ALA A 79 -9.21 -17.18 -14.36
CA ALA A 79 -10.32 -18.09 -14.65
C ALA A 79 -11.59 -17.31 -15.01
N VAL A 80 -11.92 -16.26 -14.26
CA VAL A 80 -13.07 -15.39 -14.57
C VAL A 80 -12.85 -14.59 -15.85
N ALA A 81 -11.65 -14.07 -16.08
CA ALA A 81 -11.33 -13.30 -17.29
C ALA A 81 -11.51 -14.10 -18.60
N ARG A 82 -11.33 -15.42 -18.54
CA ARG A 82 -11.48 -16.34 -19.68
C ARG A 82 -12.93 -16.75 -19.97
N GLN A 83 -13.88 -16.41 -19.11
CA GLN A 83 -15.27 -16.75 -19.35
C GLN A 83 -15.83 -15.93 -20.53
N GLU A 84 -16.65 -16.59 -21.35
CA GLU A 84 -17.29 -15.93 -22.49
C GLU A 84 -18.21 -14.79 -22.01
N GLY A 85 -18.17 -13.66 -22.73
CA GLY A 85 -19.01 -12.50 -22.40
C GLY A 85 -18.48 -11.62 -21.27
N VAL A 86 -17.41 -12.01 -20.56
CA VAL A 86 -16.81 -11.20 -19.48
C VAL A 86 -15.92 -10.08 -20.04
N ILE A 87 -16.03 -8.88 -19.48
CA ILE A 87 -15.01 -7.82 -19.55
C ILE A 87 -14.34 -7.78 -18.18
N PHE A 88 -13.11 -8.23 -18.10
CA PHE A 88 -12.35 -8.25 -16.85
C PHE A 88 -11.57 -6.95 -16.72
N THR A 89 -11.64 -6.32 -15.55
CA THR A 89 -10.99 -5.03 -15.30
C THR A 89 -10.10 -5.10 -14.08
N CYS A 90 -8.91 -4.52 -14.17
CA CYS A 90 -7.94 -4.46 -13.08
C CYS A 90 -7.10 -3.18 -13.16
N PHE A 91 -6.37 -2.88 -12.09
CA PHE A 91 -5.33 -1.86 -12.14
C PHE A 91 -4.14 -2.32 -13.01
N GLY A 92 -3.36 -1.37 -13.52
CA GLY A 92 -2.30 -1.67 -14.50
C GLY A 92 -1.15 -2.50 -13.94
N ASP A 93 -0.83 -2.32 -12.67
CA ASP A 93 0.17 -3.11 -11.93
C ASP A 93 -0.22 -4.59 -11.83
N MET A 94 -1.51 -4.89 -11.66
CA MET A 94 -2.03 -6.26 -11.61
C MET A 94 -1.87 -7.05 -12.90
N LEU A 95 -1.70 -6.40 -14.05
CA LEU A 95 -1.60 -7.10 -15.33
C LEU A 95 -0.43 -8.09 -15.38
N ARG A 96 0.68 -7.77 -14.68
CA ARG A 96 1.94 -8.53 -14.72
C ARG A 96 2.16 -9.38 -13.48
N VAL A 97 1.23 -9.39 -12.54
CA VAL A 97 1.36 -10.21 -11.33
C VAL A 97 1.21 -11.68 -11.74
N PRO A 98 2.16 -12.56 -11.35
CA PRO A 98 2.08 -13.97 -11.67
C PRO A 98 0.98 -14.66 -10.87
N GLY A 99 0.14 -15.42 -11.57
CA GLY A 99 -0.57 -16.56 -10.99
C GLY A 99 0.33 -17.79 -10.93
N SER A 100 -0.25 -18.97 -10.79
CA SER A 100 0.50 -20.23 -10.79
C SER A 100 1.14 -20.56 -12.14
N GLU A 101 0.44 -20.25 -13.25
CA GLU A 101 0.92 -20.55 -14.60
C GLU A 101 1.04 -19.32 -15.50
N LEU A 102 0.18 -18.32 -15.30
CA LEU A 102 0.00 -17.20 -16.23
C LEU A 102 -0.23 -15.89 -15.49
N THR A 103 -0.07 -14.77 -16.20
CA THR A 103 -0.50 -13.45 -15.77
C THR A 103 -1.83 -13.05 -16.43
N LEU A 104 -2.48 -12.00 -15.93
CA LEU A 104 -3.64 -11.39 -16.61
C LEU A 104 -3.27 -10.82 -17.99
N LEU A 105 -2.02 -10.40 -18.17
CA LEU A 105 -1.49 -9.97 -19.47
C LEU A 105 -1.39 -11.14 -20.46
N ASP A 106 -0.98 -12.33 -20.00
CA ASP A 106 -0.95 -13.53 -20.83
C ASP A 106 -2.36 -13.98 -21.20
N ALA A 107 -3.30 -13.96 -20.26
CA ALA A 107 -4.71 -14.25 -20.53
C ALA A 107 -5.28 -13.31 -21.59
N LYS A 108 -4.93 -12.02 -21.53
CA LYS A 108 -5.29 -11.04 -22.55
C LYS A 108 -4.70 -11.39 -23.92
N ALA A 109 -3.42 -11.76 -23.97
CA ALA A 109 -2.76 -12.18 -25.20
C ALA A 109 -3.40 -13.43 -25.82
N GLN A 110 -4.02 -14.27 -25.00
CA GLN A 110 -4.76 -15.47 -25.41
C GLN A 110 -6.24 -15.20 -25.76
N GLY A 111 -6.68 -13.93 -25.79
CA GLY A 111 -8.01 -13.53 -26.25
C GLY A 111 -9.02 -13.17 -25.17
N ALA A 112 -8.66 -13.23 -23.89
CA ALA A 112 -9.52 -12.71 -22.82
C ALA A 112 -9.66 -11.17 -22.92
N ASP A 113 -10.86 -10.63 -22.68
CA ASP A 113 -11.08 -9.18 -22.68
C ASP A 113 -10.69 -8.57 -21.33
N VAL A 114 -9.38 -8.36 -21.15
CA VAL A 114 -8.81 -7.73 -19.95
C VAL A 114 -8.47 -6.25 -20.22
N ARG A 115 -9.05 -5.36 -19.42
CA ARG A 115 -8.90 -3.91 -19.54
C ARG A 115 -8.32 -3.28 -18.29
N MET A 116 -7.30 -2.44 -18.46
CA MET A 116 -6.78 -1.61 -17.39
C MET A 116 -7.79 -0.49 -17.07
N VAL A 117 -7.99 -0.23 -15.78
CA VAL A 117 -8.76 0.89 -15.26
C VAL A 117 -7.96 1.66 -14.21
N TYR A 118 -8.29 2.93 -13.99
CA TYR A 118 -7.68 3.74 -12.93
C TYR A 118 -8.54 3.78 -11.67
N SER A 119 -9.82 3.40 -11.77
CA SER A 119 -10.75 3.39 -10.66
C SER A 119 -11.86 2.35 -10.85
N PRO A 120 -12.50 1.89 -9.76
CA PRO A 120 -13.71 1.05 -9.85
C PRO A 120 -14.86 1.76 -10.60
N LEU A 121 -14.90 3.11 -10.58
CA LEU A 121 -15.88 3.88 -11.36
C LEU A 121 -15.70 3.73 -12.87
N ASP A 122 -14.47 3.55 -13.36
CA ASP A 122 -14.23 3.28 -14.78
C ASP A 122 -14.80 1.92 -15.18
N ALA A 123 -14.64 0.90 -14.32
CA ALA A 123 -15.24 -0.42 -14.52
C ALA A 123 -16.78 -0.34 -14.50
N LEU A 124 -17.36 0.45 -13.59
CA LEU A 124 -18.81 0.68 -13.60
C LEU A 124 -19.29 1.38 -14.88
N ARG A 125 -18.52 2.34 -15.43
CA ARG A 125 -18.83 2.96 -16.73
C ARG A 125 -18.77 1.92 -17.87
N LEU A 126 -17.83 0.98 -17.81
CA LEU A 126 -17.79 -0.14 -18.76
C LEU A 126 -19.04 -1.02 -18.66
N ALA A 127 -19.51 -1.32 -17.44
CA ALA A 127 -20.74 -2.09 -17.23
C ALA A 127 -21.96 -1.42 -17.88
N ARG A 128 -22.14 -0.10 -17.67
CA ARG A 128 -23.23 0.69 -18.26
C ARG A 128 -23.19 0.71 -19.79
N SER A 129 -22.00 0.77 -20.38
CA SER A 129 -21.83 0.82 -21.84
C SER A 129 -21.91 -0.56 -22.50
N ASN A 130 -21.89 -1.65 -21.73
CA ASN A 130 -21.90 -3.03 -22.23
C ASN A 130 -22.98 -3.87 -21.50
N PRO A 131 -24.28 -3.54 -21.60
CA PRO A 131 -25.33 -4.16 -20.79
C PRO A 131 -25.56 -5.66 -21.03
N ARG A 132 -25.02 -6.21 -22.13
CA ARG A 132 -25.10 -7.64 -22.48
C ARG A 132 -23.87 -8.44 -22.03
N ARG A 133 -22.92 -7.82 -21.35
CA ARG A 133 -21.66 -8.42 -20.92
C ARG A 133 -21.49 -8.23 -19.42
N GLU A 134 -20.95 -9.24 -18.76
CA GLU A 134 -20.59 -9.14 -17.35
C GLU A 134 -19.30 -8.35 -17.22
N VAL A 135 -19.28 -7.31 -16.40
CA VAL A 135 -18.07 -6.53 -16.13
C VAL A 135 -17.60 -6.82 -14.72
N VAL A 136 -16.42 -7.43 -14.63
CA VAL A 136 -15.84 -7.85 -13.36
C VAL A 136 -14.66 -6.95 -13.02
N PHE A 137 -14.69 -6.33 -11.85
CA PHE A 137 -13.57 -5.57 -11.30
C PHE A 137 -12.77 -6.40 -10.30
N PHE A 138 -11.48 -6.58 -10.60
CA PHE A 138 -10.54 -7.21 -9.69
C PHE A 138 -10.12 -6.21 -8.61
N ALA A 139 -10.93 -6.15 -7.55
CA ALA A 139 -10.75 -5.19 -6.48
C ALA A 139 -9.60 -5.62 -5.58
N ILE A 140 -8.55 -4.82 -5.54
CA ILE A 140 -7.37 -5.04 -4.72
C ILE A 140 -6.96 -3.74 -4.06
N GLY A 141 -6.38 -3.85 -2.87
CA GLY A 141 -5.71 -2.77 -2.19
C GLY A 141 -6.00 -2.77 -0.70
N PHE A 142 -5.26 -1.93 0.01
CA PHE A 142 -5.46 -1.72 1.45
C PHE A 142 -6.71 -0.88 1.75
N GLU A 143 -6.84 -0.47 3.01
CA GLU A 143 -7.94 0.33 3.53
C GLU A 143 -8.13 1.64 2.75
N THR A 144 -7.10 2.15 2.08
CA THR A 144 -7.16 3.35 1.22
C THR A 144 -8.04 3.16 -0.01
N THR A 145 -8.12 1.95 -0.55
CA THR A 145 -8.80 1.63 -1.81
C THR A 145 -10.20 1.07 -1.59
N ALA A 146 -10.41 0.34 -0.48
CA ALA A 146 -11.66 -0.33 -0.18
C ALA A 146 -12.89 0.61 -0.17
N PRO A 147 -12.83 1.85 0.36
CA PRO A 147 -13.96 2.78 0.31
C PRO A 147 -14.41 3.11 -1.12
N SER A 148 -13.47 3.28 -2.06
CA SER A 148 -13.80 3.60 -3.46
C SER A 148 -14.54 2.44 -4.13
N THR A 149 -14.11 1.20 -3.88
CA THR A 149 -14.81 -0.01 -4.33
C THR A 149 -16.22 -0.09 -3.73
N ALA A 150 -16.34 0.10 -2.41
CA ALA A 150 -17.62 0.03 -1.70
C ALA A 150 -18.62 1.09 -2.20
N LEU A 151 -18.16 2.33 -2.40
CA LEU A 151 -18.97 3.41 -2.95
C LEU A 151 -19.41 3.13 -4.39
N THR A 152 -18.54 2.51 -5.19
CA THR A 152 -18.88 2.10 -6.57
C THR A 152 -19.97 1.03 -6.57
N LEU A 153 -19.86 0.01 -5.72
CA LEU A 153 -20.90 -1.02 -5.57
C LEU A 153 -22.23 -0.43 -5.10
N LYS A 154 -22.20 0.49 -4.13
CA LYS A 154 -23.40 1.22 -3.68
C LYS A 154 -24.02 2.03 -4.82
N ARG A 155 -23.20 2.66 -5.66
CA ARG A 155 -23.65 3.42 -6.83
C ARG A 155 -24.27 2.50 -7.90
N ALA A 156 -23.63 1.37 -8.21
CA ALA A 156 -24.16 0.37 -9.14
C ALA A 156 -25.55 -0.12 -8.71
N LYS A 157 -25.71 -0.44 -7.41
CA LYS A 157 -27.00 -0.82 -6.83
C LYS A 157 -28.04 0.28 -6.94
N ALA A 158 -27.69 1.52 -6.60
CA ALA A 158 -28.62 2.66 -6.65
C ALA A 158 -29.11 2.98 -8.09
N GLU A 159 -28.30 2.67 -9.10
CA GLU A 159 -28.63 2.87 -10.51
C GLU A 159 -29.22 1.63 -11.19
N GLY A 160 -29.33 0.49 -10.50
CA GLY A 160 -29.83 -0.75 -11.08
C GLY A 160 -28.90 -1.36 -12.14
N VAL A 161 -27.59 -1.13 -12.04
CA VAL A 161 -26.60 -1.79 -12.92
C VAL A 161 -26.36 -3.21 -12.42
N LEU A 162 -26.90 -4.20 -13.12
CA LEU A 162 -26.93 -5.60 -12.67
C LEU A 162 -25.76 -6.45 -13.18
N ASN A 163 -25.03 -5.98 -14.19
CA ASN A 163 -23.91 -6.68 -14.84
C ASN A 163 -22.53 -6.20 -14.36
N PHE A 164 -22.46 -5.73 -13.11
CA PHE A 164 -21.23 -5.23 -12.50
C PHE A 164 -20.93 -6.00 -11.22
N SER A 165 -19.82 -6.73 -11.22
CA SER A 165 -19.37 -7.56 -10.11
C SER A 165 -17.94 -7.21 -9.70
N CYS A 166 -17.58 -7.51 -8.45
CA CYS A 166 -16.21 -7.34 -7.95
C CYS A 166 -15.67 -8.66 -7.40
N ILE A 167 -14.44 -9.02 -7.76
CA ILE A 167 -13.66 -10.03 -7.02
C ILE A 167 -12.93 -9.28 -5.91
N CYS A 168 -13.41 -9.43 -4.67
CA CYS A 168 -12.88 -8.68 -3.53
C CYS A 168 -11.62 -9.32 -2.97
N ASN A 169 -10.47 -8.71 -3.25
CA ASN A 169 -9.15 -9.04 -2.72
C ASN A 169 -8.58 -7.89 -1.89
N HIS A 170 -9.44 -7.07 -1.28
CA HIS A 170 -8.99 -6.06 -0.33
C HIS A 170 -8.35 -6.73 0.89
N VAL A 171 -7.24 -6.17 1.33
CA VAL A 171 -6.43 -6.64 2.45
C VAL A 171 -6.39 -5.56 3.52
N THR A 172 -6.20 -5.98 4.77
CA THR A 172 -5.97 -5.06 5.89
C THR A 172 -4.50 -5.11 6.26
N ILE A 173 -3.93 -3.97 6.67
CA ILE A 173 -2.51 -3.88 7.02
C ILE A 173 -2.21 -4.45 8.41
N VAL A 174 -3.18 -4.50 9.31
CA VAL A 174 -2.96 -4.95 10.70
C VAL A 174 -2.53 -6.41 10.80
N PRO A 175 -3.16 -7.39 10.13
CA PRO A 175 -2.73 -8.79 10.21
C PRO A 175 -1.27 -9.04 9.83
N PRO A 176 -0.73 -8.53 8.69
CA PRO A 176 0.68 -8.74 8.37
C PRO A 176 1.61 -8.05 9.38
N LEU A 177 1.23 -6.90 9.95
CA LEU A 177 2.04 -6.25 11.00
C LEU A 177 2.13 -7.08 12.28
N ARG A 178 1.02 -7.69 12.72
CA ARG A 178 1.04 -8.61 13.87
C ARG A 178 1.93 -9.82 13.61
N ALA A 179 1.79 -10.43 12.43
CA ALA A 179 2.62 -11.58 12.06
C ALA A 179 4.12 -11.23 12.06
N LEU A 180 4.50 -10.02 11.62
CA LEU A 180 5.88 -9.55 11.66
C LEU A 180 6.38 -9.34 13.10
N LEU A 181 5.56 -8.74 13.96
CA LEU A 181 5.89 -8.49 15.35
C LEU A 181 5.96 -9.76 16.21
N GLU A 182 5.24 -10.80 15.83
CA GLU A 182 5.26 -12.13 16.47
C GLU A 182 6.40 -13.02 15.94
N SER A 183 7.05 -12.61 14.84
CA SER A 183 8.16 -13.37 14.27
C SER A 183 9.42 -13.25 15.14
N PRO A 184 9.97 -14.36 15.66
CA PRO A 184 11.15 -14.33 16.54
C PRO A 184 12.41 -13.83 15.83
N ASP A 185 12.45 -13.93 14.50
CA ASP A 185 13.60 -13.59 13.67
C ASP A 185 13.65 -12.10 13.32
N LEU A 186 12.55 -11.36 13.48
CA LEU A 186 12.44 -9.98 13.07
C LEU A 186 12.49 -9.03 14.27
N ARG A 187 13.67 -8.49 14.53
CA ARG A 187 13.87 -7.48 15.59
C ARG A 187 13.73 -6.08 14.98
N LEU A 188 12.57 -5.46 15.17
CA LEU A 188 12.32 -4.07 14.79
C LEU A 188 12.30 -3.18 16.03
N ASP A 189 12.87 -1.98 15.90
CA ASP A 189 12.89 -0.99 16.95
C ASP A 189 11.71 -0.03 16.86
N GLY A 190 11.24 0.30 15.67
CA GLY A 190 10.08 1.18 15.50
C GLY A 190 9.48 1.15 14.10
N PHE A 191 8.37 1.88 13.93
CA PHE A 191 7.59 1.86 12.70
C PHE A 191 7.23 3.26 12.19
N ILE A 192 7.33 3.44 10.87
CA ILE A 192 6.74 4.57 10.15
C ILE A 192 5.36 4.13 9.66
N GLY A 193 4.33 4.70 10.29
CA GLY A 193 2.93 4.36 10.06
C GLY A 193 2.40 4.92 8.73
N PRO A 194 1.53 4.18 8.03
CA PRO A 194 1.09 4.50 6.67
C PRO A 194 0.07 5.65 6.66
N GLY A 195 0.50 6.86 6.27
CA GLY A 195 -0.31 8.08 6.33
C GLY A 195 -1.69 7.96 5.67
N HIS A 196 -1.75 7.54 4.40
CA HIS A 196 -3.02 7.40 3.68
C HIS A 196 -3.97 6.36 4.31
N VAL A 197 -3.44 5.23 4.80
CA VAL A 197 -4.26 4.23 5.50
C VAL A 197 -4.83 4.83 6.78
N CYS A 198 -3.99 5.53 7.56
CA CYS A 198 -4.40 6.22 8.79
C CYS A 198 -5.43 7.33 8.52
N THR A 199 -5.44 7.96 7.34
CA THR A 199 -6.52 8.89 6.94
C THR A 199 -7.88 8.19 6.86
N VAL A 200 -7.91 6.91 6.51
CA VAL A 200 -9.17 6.13 6.41
C VAL A 200 -9.58 5.54 7.76
N VAL A 201 -8.65 4.89 8.46
CA VAL A 201 -8.99 4.10 9.66
C VAL A 201 -8.60 4.76 10.99
N GLY A 202 -7.94 5.91 10.94
CA GLY A 202 -7.37 6.60 12.09
C GLY A 202 -6.11 5.89 12.64
N ALA A 203 -5.62 6.38 13.77
CA ALA A 203 -4.47 5.81 14.47
C ALA A 203 -4.80 4.55 15.28
N ARG A 204 -6.05 4.42 15.75
CA ARG A 204 -6.50 3.38 16.67
C ARG A 204 -6.12 1.95 16.26
N PRO A 205 -6.24 1.53 14.98
CA PRO A 205 -5.85 0.18 14.57
C PRO A 205 -4.37 -0.16 14.75
N PHE A 206 -3.50 0.84 14.99
CA PHE A 206 -2.06 0.67 15.17
C PHE A 206 -1.62 0.80 16.63
N GLU A 207 -2.51 1.15 17.57
CA GLU A 207 -2.20 1.32 19.00
C GLU A 207 -1.63 0.05 19.65
N PHE A 208 -1.96 -1.12 19.09
CA PHE A 208 -1.44 -2.39 19.57
C PHE A 208 0.10 -2.48 19.47
N ILE A 209 0.73 -1.76 18.56
CA ILE A 209 2.19 -1.81 18.35
C ILE A 209 2.93 -1.27 19.59
N PRO A 210 2.66 -0.04 20.05
CA PRO A 210 3.25 0.45 21.29
C PRO A 210 2.69 -0.24 22.54
N VAL A 211 1.39 -0.58 22.58
CA VAL A 211 0.76 -1.15 23.79
C VAL A 211 1.19 -2.59 24.06
N ASP A 212 1.14 -3.45 23.04
CA ASP A 212 1.38 -4.89 23.22
C ASP A 212 2.87 -5.24 23.02
N TYR A 213 3.59 -4.51 22.17
CA TYR A 213 4.97 -4.83 21.77
C TYR A 213 6.01 -3.80 22.20
N ALA A 214 5.59 -2.71 22.87
CA ALA A 214 6.48 -1.63 23.33
C ALA A 214 7.38 -1.05 22.22
N ARG A 215 6.88 -0.98 20.98
CA ARG A 215 7.59 -0.38 19.86
C ARG A 215 6.96 0.96 19.47
N PRO A 216 7.74 2.06 19.37
CA PRO A 216 7.23 3.33 18.88
C PRO A 216 6.74 3.22 17.43
N LEU A 217 5.64 3.91 17.15
CA LEU A 217 5.12 4.11 15.81
C LEU A 217 4.79 5.58 15.61
N VAL A 218 5.22 6.13 14.47
CA VAL A 218 4.90 7.50 14.07
C VAL A 218 4.17 7.48 12.74
N ILE A 219 2.93 7.97 12.70
CA ILE A 219 2.16 8.10 11.46
C ILE A 219 2.75 9.24 10.64
N SER A 220 3.19 8.94 9.42
CA SER A 220 3.95 9.87 8.59
C SER A 220 3.20 10.30 7.33
N GLY A 221 3.43 11.55 6.90
CA GLY A 221 3.21 11.98 5.53
C GLY A 221 4.23 11.35 4.57
N PHE A 222 4.24 11.79 3.30
CA PHE A 222 5.01 11.15 2.22
C PHE A 222 6.17 11.99 1.71
N GLU A 223 6.37 13.19 2.23
CA GLU A 223 7.46 14.06 1.82
C GLU A 223 8.74 13.71 2.61
N PRO A 224 9.94 14.04 2.09
CA PRO A 224 11.18 13.61 2.72
C PRO A 224 11.34 14.11 4.15
N LEU A 225 10.88 15.33 4.44
CA LEU A 225 10.88 15.83 5.82
C LEU A 225 9.91 15.09 6.73
N ASP A 226 8.74 14.64 6.23
CA ASP A 226 7.82 13.84 7.05
C ASP A 226 8.50 12.56 7.55
N ILE A 227 9.22 11.89 6.65
CA ILE A 227 9.90 10.62 6.92
C ILE A 227 11.08 10.85 7.87
N LEU A 228 11.94 11.84 7.59
CA LEU A 228 13.08 12.18 8.47
C LEU A 228 12.62 12.58 9.88
N HIS A 229 11.57 13.39 9.99
CA HIS A 229 10.99 13.75 11.28
C HIS A 229 10.41 12.54 12.01
N SER A 230 9.76 11.62 11.29
CA SER A 230 9.23 10.39 11.88
C SER A 230 10.34 9.51 12.45
N ILE A 231 11.44 9.36 11.72
CA ILE A 231 12.64 8.65 12.19
C ILE A 231 13.18 9.32 13.46
N LEU A 232 13.39 10.63 13.45
CA LEU A 232 13.88 11.36 14.63
C LEU A 232 12.96 11.18 15.85
N MET A 233 11.64 11.22 15.65
CA MET A 233 10.66 11.01 16.71
C MET A 233 10.69 9.57 17.26
N ILE A 234 10.94 8.58 16.40
CA ILE A 234 11.12 7.18 16.80
C ILE A 234 12.38 7.04 17.65
N LEU A 235 13.52 7.54 17.19
CA LEU A 235 14.78 7.43 17.94
C LEU A 235 14.69 8.07 19.33
N ARG A 236 14.02 9.21 19.46
CA ARG A 236 13.84 9.90 20.76
C ARG A 236 12.96 9.14 21.76
N GLN A 237 12.21 8.14 21.33
CA GLN A 237 11.37 7.29 22.18
C GLN A 237 12.07 5.98 22.59
N LEU A 238 13.23 5.68 21.99
CA LEU A 238 14.02 4.45 22.18
C LEU A 238 15.18 4.63 23.15
#